data_AF-A0A535T0N3-F1
#
_entry.id   AF-A0A535T0N3-F1
#
_cell.length_a   1.000
_cell.length_b   1.000
_cell.length_c   1.000
_cell.angle_alpha   90.00
_cell.angle_beta   90.00
_cell.angle_gamma   90.00
#
_symmetry.space_group_name_H-M   'P 1'
#
loop_
_entity.id
_entity.type
_entity.pdbx_description
1 polymer ?
#
loop_
_entity_poly.entity_id
_entity_poly.type
_entity_poly.pdbx_seq_one_letter_code
_entity_poly.pdbx_strand_id
1 'polypeptide(L)'
;MQILRLHWKQLLLPGQGGKLTLGQKIHYLLGSVQWFGDPLMTAFTLLLLATATATAFHHQLPIRTMTGAILGLPIAFLAGGLLRAVWAMKLRTRCTWRDAIAGLQVWFALSWVVTLACVRGLLRFQTAFLRTPKQKEGEATALQVVKSAQVELLLAAAGFAAAIAMLLRAPSFSTAALSLLLMFQAAVYANAPWASAAAEGIHLTPLRRAYRRSAQSTGAWPAYGNSLLAVPAAVAAVGLALWLITSLATVAITPPEALEIRNGPARRRPVSEKSLSGAGWSSAGRTLRPAGR
;
A
#
# COMPACT_ATOMS: atom_id res chain seq x y z
N MET A 1 -5.76 -14.52 14.41
CA MET A 1 -6.78 -14.83 13.38
C MET A 1 -7.71 -15.97 13.72
N GLN A 2 -7.24 -17.16 14.10
CA GLN A 2 -8.15 -18.29 14.36
C GLN A 2 -9.12 -18.05 15.52
N ILE A 3 -8.67 -17.41 16.61
CA ILE A 3 -9.55 -17.02 17.73
C ILE A 3 -10.67 -16.11 17.23
N LEU A 4 -10.33 -15.05 16.49
CA LEU A 4 -11.31 -14.16 15.87
C LEU A 4 -12.26 -14.96 14.98
N ARG A 5 -11.78 -15.78 14.05
CA ARG A 5 -12.65 -16.54 13.15
C ARG A 5 -13.59 -17.52 13.86
N LEU A 6 -13.12 -18.24 14.88
CA LEU A 6 -13.94 -19.23 15.59
C LEU A 6 -14.93 -18.58 16.55
N HIS A 7 -14.57 -17.45 17.15
CA HIS A 7 -15.33 -16.82 18.23
C HIS A 7 -15.88 -15.42 17.87
N TRP A 8 -15.84 -14.99 16.60
CA TRP A 8 -16.26 -13.64 16.21
C TRP A 8 -17.68 -13.31 16.65
N LYS A 9 -18.60 -14.28 16.55
CA LYS A 9 -19.99 -14.13 17.00
C LYS A 9 -20.07 -13.87 18.50
N GLN A 10 -19.30 -14.59 19.31
CA GLN A 10 -19.28 -14.42 20.77
C GLN A 10 -18.57 -13.12 21.21
N LEU A 11 -17.63 -12.65 20.40
CA LEU A 11 -16.88 -11.42 20.65
C LEU A 11 -17.66 -10.15 20.22
N LEU A 12 -18.41 -10.21 19.11
CA LEU A 12 -19.11 -9.05 18.54
C LEU A 12 -20.60 -8.98 18.90
N LEU A 13 -21.29 -10.11 19.09
CA LEU A 13 -22.73 -10.09 19.38
C LEU A 13 -22.97 -9.92 20.89
N PRO A 14 -23.79 -8.93 21.29
CA PRO A 14 -24.22 -8.80 22.68
C PRO A 14 -25.05 -10.02 23.09
N GLY A 15 -24.86 -10.49 24.34
CA GLY A 15 -25.56 -11.65 24.89
C GLY A 15 -24.96 -13.03 24.57
N GLN A 16 -24.00 -13.13 23.64
CA GLN A 16 -23.29 -14.40 23.38
C GLN A 16 -21.93 -14.42 24.10
N GLY A 17 -21.54 -15.55 24.71
CA GLY A 17 -20.24 -15.69 25.39
C GLY A 17 -20.23 -15.33 26.88
N GLY A 18 -21.21 -15.84 27.65
CA GLY A 18 -21.46 -15.52 29.07
C GLY A 18 -20.33 -15.81 30.09
N LYS A 19 -19.12 -16.18 29.64
CA LYS A 19 -17.93 -16.35 30.49
C LYS A 19 -16.91 -15.21 30.36
N LEU A 20 -17.07 -14.30 29.40
CA LEU A 20 -16.14 -13.19 29.17
C LEU A 20 -16.79 -11.85 29.49
N THR A 21 -16.10 -11.02 30.28
CA THR A 21 -16.51 -9.63 30.53
C THR A 21 -16.39 -8.80 29.25
N LEU A 22 -17.11 -7.68 29.17
CA LEU A 22 -17.01 -6.76 28.02
C LEU A 22 -15.57 -6.29 27.80
N GLY A 23 -14.84 -5.98 28.89
CA GLY A 23 -13.42 -5.60 28.81
C GLY A 23 -12.54 -6.68 28.21
N GLN A 24 -12.75 -7.95 28.59
CA GLN A 24 -12.03 -9.08 28.01
C GLN A 24 -12.36 -9.26 26.51
N LYS A 25 -13.64 -9.10 26.12
CA LYS A 25 -14.05 -9.16 24.71
C LYS A 25 -13.37 -8.07 23.87
N ILE A 26 -13.37 -6.83 24.37
CA ILE A 26 -12.68 -5.70 23.71
C ILE A 26 -11.18 -6.00 23.61
N HIS A 27 -10.55 -6.53 24.66
CA HIS A 27 -9.13 -6.88 24.65
C HIS A 27 -8.80 -7.95 23.58
N TYR A 28 -9.60 -9.01 23.49
CA TYR A 28 -9.46 -10.03 22.44
C TYR A 28 -9.67 -9.47 21.03
N LEU A 29 -10.64 -8.56 20.87
CA LEU A 29 -10.93 -7.95 19.58
C LEU A 29 -9.78 -7.04 19.15
N LEU A 30 -9.33 -6.10 20.00
CA LEU A 30 -8.21 -5.22 19.70
C LEU A 30 -6.91 -6.00 19.45
N GLY A 31 -6.63 -7.02 20.26
CA GLY A 31 -5.48 -7.90 20.08
C GLY A 31 -5.54 -8.74 18.80
N SER A 32 -6.73 -8.95 18.22
CA SER A 32 -6.92 -9.60 16.93
C SER A 32 -6.86 -8.61 15.77
N VAL A 33 -7.49 -7.44 15.91
CA VAL A 33 -7.59 -6.39 14.88
C VAL A 33 -6.23 -5.78 14.54
N GLN A 34 -5.33 -5.65 15.51
CA GLN A 34 -3.98 -5.08 15.29
C GLN A 34 -3.19 -5.80 14.19
N TRP A 35 -3.45 -7.09 13.96
CA TRP A 35 -2.77 -7.89 12.96
C TRP A 35 -3.25 -7.62 11.52
N PHE A 36 -4.36 -6.89 11.33
CA PHE A 36 -4.84 -6.51 10.00
C PHE A 36 -4.09 -5.32 9.40
N GLY A 37 -3.13 -4.72 10.13
CA GLY A 37 -2.29 -3.65 9.60
C GLY A 37 -1.56 -4.03 8.30
N ASP A 38 -0.89 -5.19 8.28
CA ASP A 38 -0.15 -5.64 7.10
C ASP A 38 -1.05 -6.04 5.92
N PRO A 39 -2.16 -6.79 6.11
CA PRO A 39 -3.14 -7.01 5.05
C PRO A 39 -3.70 -5.72 4.44
N LEU A 40 -4.04 -4.73 5.27
CA LEU A 40 -4.57 -3.45 4.81
C LEU A 40 -3.50 -2.67 4.05
N MET A 41 -2.26 -2.68 4.52
CA MET A 41 -1.12 -2.09 3.81
C MET A 41 -0.93 -2.77 2.44
N THR A 42 -0.97 -4.10 2.38
CA THR A 42 -0.88 -4.84 1.11
C THR A 42 -2.01 -4.48 0.16
N ALA A 43 -3.26 -4.40 0.64
CA ALA A 43 -4.39 -3.97 -0.18
C ALA A 43 -4.21 -2.54 -0.71
N PHE A 44 -3.69 -1.63 0.13
CA PHE A 44 -3.37 -0.27 -0.27
C PHE A 44 -2.21 -0.22 -1.28
N THR A 45 -1.19 -1.07 -1.15
CA THR A 45 -0.11 -1.23 -2.13
C THR A 45 -0.69 -1.60 -3.49
N LEU A 46 -1.57 -2.61 -3.53
CA LEU A 46 -2.19 -3.08 -4.77
C LEU A 46 -3.07 -1.99 -5.41
N LEU A 47 -3.80 -1.22 -4.61
CA LEU A 47 -4.59 -0.08 -5.09
C LEU A 47 -3.69 1.01 -5.70
N LEU A 48 -2.58 1.35 -5.04
CA LEU A 48 -1.61 2.30 -5.58
C LEU A 48 -0.95 1.78 -6.85
N LEU A 49 -0.63 0.48 -6.92
CA LEU A 49 -0.05 -0.15 -8.09
C LEU A 49 -1.02 -0.12 -9.28
N ALA A 50 -2.31 -0.41 -9.04
CA ALA A 50 -3.35 -0.30 -10.05
C ALA A 50 -3.54 1.15 -10.52
N THR A 51 -3.51 2.12 -9.60
CA THR A 51 -3.60 3.55 -9.91
C THR A 51 -2.41 4.02 -10.74
N ALA A 52 -1.19 3.62 -10.36
CA ALA A 52 0.03 3.94 -11.09
C ALA A 52 0.04 3.29 -12.48
N THR A 53 -0.46 2.06 -12.61
CA THR A 53 -0.62 1.37 -13.88
C THR A 53 -1.63 2.07 -14.79
N ALA A 54 -2.81 2.40 -14.29
CA ALA A 54 -3.83 3.10 -15.07
C ALA A 54 -3.31 4.47 -15.54
N THR A 55 -2.66 5.21 -14.64
CA THR A 55 -2.04 6.51 -14.96
C THR A 55 -0.94 6.36 -15.99
N ALA A 56 -0.12 5.31 -15.90
CA ALA A 56 0.90 5.02 -16.90
C ALA A 56 0.26 4.80 -18.28
N PHE A 57 -0.79 4.00 -18.42
CA PHE A 57 -1.43 3.77 -19.72
C PHE A 57 -2.40 4.89 -20.18
N HIS A 58 -2.28 6.11 -19.64
CA HIS A 58 -3.20 7.24 -19.89
C HIS A 58 -4.69 6.94 -19.66
N HIS A 59 -4.99 5.89 -18.89
CA HIS A 59 -6.35 5.59 -18.49
C HIS A 59 -6.66 6.38 -17.22
N GLN A 60 -7.49 7.41 -17.34
CA GLN A 60 -8.02 8.10 -16.18
C GLN A 60 -9.06 7.20 -15.54
N LEU A 61 -8.73 6.56 -14.42
CA LEU A 61 -9.77 6.02 -13.56
C LEU A 61 -10.67 7.20 -13.15
N PRO A 62 -12.02 7.06 -13.16
CA PRO A 62 -12.96 8.09 -12.72
C PRO A 62 -12.94 8.27 -11.19
N ILE A 63 -11.73 8.29 -10.62
CA ILE A 63 -11.46 8.58 -9.23
C ILE A 63 -11.27 10.10 -9.18
N ARG A 64 -12.26 10.76 -8.58
CA ARG A 64 -12.25 12.16 -8.18
C ARG A 64 -10.83 12.65 -7.92
N THR A 65 -10.40 13.71 -8.61
CA THR A 65 -9.11 14.39 -8.38
C THR A 65 -8.94 14.57 -6.87
N MET A 66 -8.04 13.81 -6.26
CA MET A 66 -7.74 13.92 -4.84
C MET A 66 -7.08 15.28 -4.65
N THR A 67 -7.87 16.26 -4.21
CA THR A 67 -7.39 17.58 -3.80
C THR A 67 -6.37 17.41 -2.68
N GLY A 68 -5.36 18.26 -2.63
CA GLY A 68 -4.15 18.08 -1.79
C GLY A 68 -4.42 17.72 -0.32
N ALA A 69 -5.55 18.16 0.25
CA ALA A 69 -5.96 17.81 1.62
C ALA A 69 -6.25 16.32 1.82
N ILE A 70 -6.85 15.63 0.84
CA ILE A 70 -7.19 14.20 0.96
C ILE A 70 -5.93 13.34 0.84
N LEU A 71 -4.95 13.78 0.04
CA LEU A 71 -3.66 13.10 -0.09
C LEU A 71 -2.74 13.30 1.13
N GLY A 72 -2.88 14.43 1.83
CA GLY A 72 -2.13 14.69 3.06
C GLY A 72 -2.44 13.70 4.18
N LEU A 73 -3.66 13.15 4.21
CA LEU A 73 -4.11 12.24 5.26
C LEU A 73 -3.31 10.92 5.28
N PRO A 74 -3.19 10.13 4.18
CA PRO A 74 -2.31 8.96 4.15
C PRO A 74 -0.86 9.25 4.54
N ILE A 75 -0.31 10.39 4.11
CA ILE A 75 1.07 10.79 4.42
C ILE A 75 1.22 11.09 5.91
N ALA A 76 0.28 11.82 6.51
CA ALA A 76 0.29 12.12 7.93
C ALA A 76 0.15 10.85 8.78
N PHE A 77 -0.74 9.93 8.38
CA PHE A 77 -0.88 8.63 9.04
C PHE A 77 0.39 7.78 8.94
N LEU A 78 1.06 7.81 7.80
CA LEU A 78 2.33 7.14 7.58
C LEU A 78 3.42 7.71 8.50
N ALA A 79 3.62 9.03 8.47
CA ALA A 79 4.64 9.72 9.26
C ALA A 79 4.37 9.55 10.77
N GLY A 80 3.13 9.74 11.20
CA GLY A 80 2.72 9.54 12.59
C GLY A 80 2.87 8.08 13.04
N GLY A 81 2.53 7.12 12.17
CA GLY A 81 2.72 5.69 12.42
C GLY A 81 4.19 5.33 12.62
N LEU A 82 5.06 5.84 11.76
CA LEU A 82 6.51 5.64 11.83
C LEU A 82 7.13 6.25 13.08
N LEU A 83 6.76 7.51 13.38
CA LEU A 83 7.22 8.21 14.57
C LEU A 83 6.80 7.47 15.84
N ARG A 84 5.53 7.05 15.90
CA ARG A 84 4.99 6.28 17.03
C ARG A 84 5.70 4.94 17.18
N ALA A 85 5.99 4.24 16.08
CA ALA A 85 6.73 2.98 16.09
C ALA A 85 8.12 3.15 16.70
N VAL A 86 8.90 4.12 16.20
CA VAL A 86 10.25 4.41 16.68
C VAL A 86 10.24 4.90 18.14
N TRP A 87 9.32 5.80 18.48
CA TRP A 87 9.14 6.27 19.85
C TRP A 87 8.83 5.12 20.81
N ALA A 88 7.88 4.25 20.47
CA ALA A 88 7.49 3.12 21.30
C ALA A 88 8.66 2.14 21.51
N MET A 89 9.44 1.85 20.47
CA MET A 89 10.64 1.03 20.60
C MET A 89 11.64 1.67 21.57
N LYS A 90 11.99 2.94 21.36
CA LYS A 90 12.95 3.66 22.21
C LYS A 90 12.50 3.72 23.68
N LEU A 91 11.22 3.99 23.92
CA LEU A 91 10.68 4.09 25.27
C LEU A 91 10.66 2.73 26.00
N ARG A 92 10.35 1.64 25.29
CA ARG A 92 10.14 0.32 25.90
C ARG A 92 11.42 -0.51 26.04
N THR A 93 12.37 -0.36 25.12
CA THR A 93 13.59 -1.19 25.10
C THR A 93 14.87 -0.42 25.37
N ARG A 94 14.84 0.92 25.35
CA ARG A 94 16.03 1.79 25.48
C ARG A 94 17.15 1.45 24.47
N CYS A 95 16.78 0.92 23.30
CA CYS A 95 17.72 0.51 22.27
C CYS A 95 18.44 1.70 21.59
N THR A 96 19.55 1.43 20.89
CA THR A 96 20.24 2.46 20.11
C THR A 96 19.42 2.86 18.87
N TRP A 97 19.74 3.98 18.23
CA TRP A 97 19.08 4.36 16.97
C TRP A 97 19.29 3.36 15.85
N ARG A 98 20.46 2.71 15.81
CA ARG A 98 20.75 1.65 14.85
C ARG A 98 19.83 0.45 15.06
N ASP A 99 19.63 0.04 16.30
CA ASP A 99 18.75 -1.08 16.63
C ASP A 99 17.28 -0.75 16.36
N ALA A 100 16.86 0.49 16.60
CA ALA A 100 15.50 0.94 16.29
C ALA A 100 15.22 0.90 14.79
N ILE A 101 16.16 1.34 13.96
CA ILE A 101 16.06 1.27 12.49
C ILE A 101 16.08 -0.19 12.04
N ALA A 102 17.03 -1.00 12.51
CA ALA A 102 17.10 -2.43 12.18
C ALA A 102 15.81 -3.17 12.57
N GLY A 103 15.27 -2.88 13.76
CA GLY A 103 13.99 -3.43 14.21
C GLY A 103 12.82 -3.02 13.31
N LEU A 104 12.80 -1.78 12.84
CA LEU A 104 11.82 -1.31 11.87
C LEU A 104 11.97 -2.00 10.50
N GLN A 105 13.21 -2.22 10.02
CA GLN A 105 13.47 -2.95 8.79
C GLN A 105 12.98 -4.40 8.88
N VAL A 106 13.21 -5.07 10.02
CA VAL A 106 12.65 -6.41 10.28
C VAL A 106 11.12 -6.36 10.30
N TRP A 107 10.51 -5.36 10.93
CA TRP A 107 9.06 -5.20 10.92
C TRP A 107 8.53 -5.08 9.48
N PHE A 108 9.14 -4.22 8.66
CA PHE A 108 8.79 -4.06 7.26
C PHE A 108 8.97 -5.34 6.44
N ALA A 109 10.07 -6.07 6.64
CA ALA A 109 10.33 -7.34 5.97
C ALA A 109 9.26 -8.41 6.24
N LEU A 110 8.58 -8.36 7.39
CA LEU A 110 7.55 -9.33 7.77
C LEU A 110 6.17 -9.07 7.14
N SER A 111 5.97 -7.91 6.50
CA SER A 111 4.64 -7.45 6.04
C SER A 111 3.90 -8.47 5.17
N TRP A 112 4.58 -9.02 4.14
CA TRP A 112 3.96 -10.01 3.24
C TRP A 112 3.65 -11.32 3.97
N VAL A 113 4.60 -11.82 4.76
CA VAL A 113 4.45 -13.07 5.51
C VAL A 113 3.31 -12.97 6.53
N VAL A 114 3.19 -11.85 7.24
CA VAL A 114 2.09 -11.58 8.18
C VAL A 114 0.77 -11.47 7.44
N THR A 115 0.74 -10.80 6.29
CA THR A 115 -0.46 -10.72 5.43
C THR A 115 -0.94 -12.11 5.04
N LEU A 116 -0.03 -12.94 4.57
CA LEU A 116 -0.31 -14.30 4.15
C LEU A 116 -0.75 -15.19 5.31
N ALA A 117 -0.14 -15.02 6.49
CA ALA A 117 -0.57 -15.69 7.72
C ALA A 117 -1.99 -15.26 8.13
N CYS A 118 -2.33 -13.98 7.98
CA CYS A 118 -3.67 -13.47 8.27
C CYS A 118 -4.71 -14.06 7.33
N VAL A 119 -4.46 -14.00 6.01
CA VAL A 119 -5.32 -14.56 4.98
C VAL A 119 -5.50 -16.07 5.18
N ARG A 120 -4.43 -16.83 5.39
CA ARG A 120 -4.50 -18.28 5.65
C ARG A 120 -5.22 -18.60 6.96
N GLY A 121 -5.00 -17.81 8.01
CA GLY A 121 -5.65 -17.99 9.30
C GLY A 121 -7.15 -17.72 9.28
N LEU A 122 -7.61 -16.87 8.36
CA LEU A 122 -9.03 -16.61 8.11
C LEU A 122 -9.65 -17.68 7.18
N LEU A 123 -8.92 -18.14 6.15
CA LEU A 123 -9.47 -19.05 5.14
C LEU A 123 -9.34 -20.55 5.48
N ARG A 124 -8.27 -21.00 6.15
CA ARG A 124 -7.99 -22.45 6.34
C ARG A 124 -8.38 -23.00 7.72
N PHE A 125 -9.04 -24.16 7.75
CA PHE A 125 -9.56 -24.78 8.98
C PHE A 125 -8.48 -25.44 9.86
N GLN A 126 -7.43 -26.00 9.24
CA GLN A 126 -6.36 -26.69 9.96
C GLN A 126 -4.99 -26.24 9.44
N THR A 127 -4.44 -25.20 10.02
CA THR A 127 -2.99 -25.07 10.04
C THR A 127 -2.53 -25.79 11.28
N ALA A 128 -2.03 -27.03 11.12
CA ALA A 128 -1.33 -27.70 12.20
C ALA A 128 -0.28 -26.73 12.74
N PHE A 129 -0.16 -26.64 14.07
CA PHE A 129 0.89 -25.87 14.73
C PHE A 129 2.21 -26.62 14.50
N LEU A 130 2.67 -26.58 13.25
CA LEU A 130 3.91 -27.19 12.85
C LEU A 130 4.98 -26.42 13.58
N ARG A 131 5.81 -27.14 14.33
CA ARG A 131 6.95 -26.54 15.01
C ARG A 131 7.73 -25.81 13.93
N THR A 132 7.94 -24.50 14.13
CA THR A 132 8.79 -23.71 13.25
C THR A 132 10.13 -24.43 13.18
N PRO A 133 10.52 -24.93 12.00
CA PRO A 133 11.75 -25.69 11.89
C PRO A 133 12.88 -24.72 12.21
N LYS A 134 13.55 -24.92 13.34
CA LYS A 134 14.78 -24.20 13.72
C LYS A 134 15.97 -24.75 12.90
N GLN A 135 15.70 -25.10 11.65
CA GLN A 135 16.55 -25.89 10.77
C GLN A 135 17.19 -24.96 9.74
N LYS A 136 18.43 -25.26 9.39
CA LYS A 136 19.13 -24.67 8.24
C LYS A 136 19.32 -25.80 7.23
N GLU A 137 18.67 -25.70 6.07
CA GLU A 137 18.96 -26.57 4.93
C GLU A 137 20.00 -25.87 4.04
N GLY A 138 21.24 -26.38 4.04
CA GLY A 138 22.28 -25.94 3.09
C GLY A 138 23.23 -24.84 3.56
N GLU A 139 24.17 -24.52 2.68
CA GLU A 139 25.08 -23.37 2.80
C GLU A 139 24.34 -22.08 2.45
N ALA A 140 24.59 -21.03 3.23
CA ALA A 140 23.99 -19.71 2.99
C ALA A 140 24.42 -19.22 1.60
N THR A 141 23.49 -19.21 0.65
CA THR A 141 23.76 -18.80 -0.74
C THR A 141 22.92 -17.57 -1.05
N ALA A 142 23.47 -16.61 -1.79
CA ALA A 142 22.72 -15.42 -2.25
C ALA A 142 21.42 -15.80 -2.99
N LEU A 143 21.44 -16.91 -3.72
CA LEU A 143 20.25 -17.46 -4.38
C LEU A 143 19.14 -17.84 -3.40
N GLN A 144 19.48 -18.36 -2.21
CA GLN A 144 18.51 -18.75 -1.19
C GLN A 144 17.83 -17.53 -0.58
N VAL A 145 18.58 -16.44 -0.36
CA VAL A 145 18.07 -15.14 0.09
C VAL A 145 17.06 -14.56 -0.91
N VAL A 146 17.39 -14.60 -2.21
CA VAL A 146 16.49 -14.13 -3.26
C VAL A 146 15.25 -15.02 -3.35
N LYS A 147 15.44 -16.34 -3.30
CA LYS A 147 14.35 -17.31 -3.40
C LYS A 147 13.38 -17.20 -2.22
N SER A 148 13.86 -16.96 -1.00
CA SER A 148 13.01 -16.82 0.18
C SER A 148 12.20 -15.53 0.18
N ALA A 149 12.71 -14.46 -0.44
CA ALA A 149 12.09 -13.14 -0.52
C ALA A 149 11.52 -12.80 -1.92
N GLN A 150 11.30 -13.81 -2.77
CA GLN A 150 11.00 -13.58 -4.19
C GLN A 150 9.69 -12.80 -4.42
N VAL A 151 8.67 -13.00 -3.58
CA VAL A 151 7.37 -12.33 -3.77
C VAL A 151 7.48 -10.88 -3.33
N GLU A 152 8.17 -10.63 -2.23
CA GLU A 152 8.47 -9.31 -1.69
C GLU A 152 9.34 -8.52 -2.67
N LEU A 153 10.35 -9.15 -3.28
CA LEU A 153 11.17 -8.56 -4.33
C LEU A 153 10.34 -8.18 -5.57
N LEU A 154 9.41 -9.04 -5.99
CA LEU A 154 8.50 -8.74 -7.10
C LEU A 154 7.57 -7.57 -6.79
N LEU A 155 7.00 -7.53 -5.58
CA LEU A 155 6.15 -6.41 -5.14
C LEU A 155 6.96 -5.10 -5.06
N ALA A 156 8.19 -5.15 -4.55
CA ALA A 156 9.09 -4.01 -4.51
C ALA A 156 9.44 -3.52 -5.94
N ALA A 157 9.86 -4.43 -6.82
CA ALA A 157 10.21 -4.11 -8.20
C ALA A 157 9.03 -3.53 -8.97
N ALA A 158 7.85 -4.14 -8.88
CA ALA A 158 6.63 -3.64 -9.52
C ALA A 158 6.23 -2.27 -8.95
N GLY A 159 6.30 -2.08 -7.64
CA GLY A 159 6.00 -0.80 -6.99
C GLY A 159 6.93 0.32 -7.43
N PHE A 160 8.25 0.10 -7.44
CA PHE A 160 9.22 1.09 -7.92
C PHE A 160 9.04 1.39 -9.41
N ALA A 161 8.91 0.36 -10.25
CA ALA A 161 8.69 0.50 -11.69
C ALA A 161 7.43 1.32 -11.99
N ALA A 162 6.31 0.99 -11.35
CA ALA A 162 5.04 1.68 -11.55
C ALA A 162 5.06 3.12 -11.02
N ALA A 163 5.68 3.37 -9.86
CA ALA A 163 5.82 4.72 -9.33
C ALA A 163 6.65 5.61 -10.26
N ILE A 164 7.79 5.12 -10.74
CA ILE A 164 8.66 5.86 -11.68
C ILE A 164 7.91 6.10 -13.00
N ALA A 165 7.25 5.09 -13.56
CA ALA A 165 6.46 5.25 -14.79
C ALA A 165 5.33 6.29 -14.63
N MET A 166 4.61 6.26 -13.52
CA MET A 166 3.55 7.24 -13.22
C MET A 166 4.09 8.67 -13.15
N LEU A 167 5.24 8.89 -12.50
CA LEU A 167 5.91 10.21 -12.43
C LEU A 167 6.29 10.73 -13.81
N LEU A 168 6.88 9.87 -14.64
CA LEU A 168 7.37 10.25 -15.96
C LEU A 168 6.22 10.54 -16.94
N ARG A 169 5.08 9.86 -16.81
CA ARG A 169 3.97 9.95 -17.77
C ARG A 169 2.91 10.98 -17.43
N ALA A 170 2.74 11.31 -16.15
CA ALA A 170 1.77 12.29 -15.71
C ALA A 170 2.38 13.16 -14.60
N PRO A 171 3.32 14.06 -14.91
CA PRO A 171 3.97 14.89 -13.90
C PRO A 171 2.95 15.88 -13.30
N SER A 172 2.63 15.70 -12.02
CA SER A 172 1.76 16.58 -11.25
C SER A 172 2.07 16.45 -9.75
N PHE A 173 1.61 17.40 -8.93
CA PHE A 173 1.79 17.30 -7.48
C PHE A 173 1.09 16.06 -6.90
N SER A 174 -0.12 15.75 -7.38
CA SER A 174 -0.89 14.60 -6.90
C SER A 174 -0.22 13.28 -7.27
N THR A 175 0.28 13.14 -8.51
CA THR A 175 1.02 11.94 -8.94
C THR A 175 2.35 11.82 -8.21
N ALA A 176 3.03 12.93 -7.92
CA ALA A 176 4.25 12.90 -7.11
C ALA A 176 4.01 12.33 -5.72
N ALA A 177 2.94 12.77 -5.06
CA ALA A 177 2.64 12.31 -3.71
C ALA A 177 2.08 10.87 -3.69
N LEU A 178 1.31 10.42 -4.69
CA LEU A 178 0.95 9.01 -4.85
C LEU A 178 2.17 8.12 -5.14
N SER A 179 3.10 8.61 -5.96
CA SER A 179 4.34 7.90 -6.26
C SER A 179 5.22 7.77 -5.02
N LEU A 180 5.32 8.81 -4.20
CA LEU A 180 6.03 8.78 -2.93
C LEU A 180 5.44 7.70 -2.00
N LEU A 181 4.11 7.63 -1.87
CA LEU A 181 3.43 6.60 -1.08
C LEU A 181 3.69 5.20 -1.62
N LEU A 182 3.68 5.01 -2.95
CA LEU A 182 3.95 3.72 -3.57
C LEU A 182 5.42 3.31 -3.43
N MET A 183 6.36 4.25 -3.60
CA MET A 183 7.80 4.02 -3.38
C MET A 183 8.09 3.67 -1.93
N PHE A 184 7.44 4.32 -0.97
CA PHE A 184 7.55 3.95 0.43
C PHE A 184 7.07 2.51 0.66
N GLN A 185 5.92 2.13 0.11
CA GLN A 185 5.42 0.75 0.24
C GLN A 185 6.31 -0.26 -0.47
N ALA A 186 6.85 0.08 -1.65
CA ALA A 186 7.84 -0.75 -2.33
C ALA A 186 9.11 -0.94 -1.47
N ALA A 187 9.57 0.11 -0.79
CA ALA A 187 10.69 0.05 0.13
C ALA A 187 10.40 -0.85 1.35
N VAL A 188 9.16 -0.89 1.85
CA VAL A 188 8.75 -1.82 2.92
C VAL A 188 9.03 -3.27 2.49
N TYR A 189 8.57 -3.69 1.31
CA TYR A 189 8.84 -5.05 0.80
C TYR A 189 10.33 -5.27 0.45
N ALA A 190 11.05 -4.23 0.01
CA ALA A 190 12.48 -4.31 -0.30
C ALA A 190 13.37 -4.62 0.92
N ASN A 191 12.85 -4.54 2.15
CA ASN A 191 13.58 -4.96 3.35
C ASN A 191 13.64 -6.49 3.52
N ALA A 192 12.78 -7.25 2.85
CA ALA A 192 12.74 -8.72 2.92
C ALA A 192 14.07 -9.43 2.56
N PRO A 193 14.77 -9.09 1.46
CA PRO A 193 16.08 -9.68 1.16
C PRO A 193 17.13 -9.34 2.22
N TRP A 194 17.12 -8.11 2.76
CA TRP A 194 18.04 -7.73 3.85
C TRP A 194 17.79 -8.56 5.10
N ALA A 195 16.53 -8.71 5.52
CA ALA A 195 16.18 -9.51 6.69
C ALA A 195 16.48 -11.00 6.47
N SER A 196 16.28 -11.51 5.26
CA SER A 196 16.63 -12.88 4.88
C SER A 196 18.15 -13.10 4.94
N ALA A 197 18.94 -12.18 4.41
CA ALA A 197 20.40 -12.22 4.50
C ALA A 197 20.90 -12.11 5.95
N ALA A 198 20.28 -11.26 6.78
CA ALA A 198 20.61 -11.13 8.19
C ALA A 198 20.29 -12.42 8.98
N ALA A 199 19.24 -13.16 8.58
CA ALA A 199 18.89 -14.44 9.19
C ALA A 199 19.85 -15.58 8.81
N GLU A 200 20.49 -15.52 7.64
CA GLU A 200 21.43 -16.54 7.15
C GLU A 200 22.72 -16.67 8.00
N GLY A 201 23.10 -15.61 8.72
CA GLY A 201 24.29 -15.55 9.57
C GLY A 201 24.26 -16.46 10.81
N ILE A 202 23.16 -17.16 11.07
CA ILE A 202 23.03 -18.05 12.24
C ILE A 202 23.50 -19.47 11.89
N HIS A 203 24.73 -19.81 12.29
CA HIS A 203 25.31 -21.14 12.08
C HIS A 203 24.87 -22.14 13.16
N LEU A 204 24.56 -23.38 12.74
CA LEU A 204 24.31 -24.48 13.68
C LEU A 204 25.62 -24.93 14.35
N THR A 205 25.60 -24.99 15.69
CA THR A 205 26.70 -25.57 16.47
C THR A 205 26.93 -27.05 16.07
N PRO A 206 28.16 -27.58 16.21
CA PRO A 206 28.46 -28.98 15.90
C PRO A 206 27.52 -29.97 16.60
N LEU A 207 27.16 -29.69 17.86
CA LEU A 207 26.23 -30.51 18.65
C LEU A 207 24.80 -30.52 18.07
N ARG A 208 24.30 -29.38 17.57
CA ARG A 208 23.00 -29.32 16.88
C ARG A 208 23.03 -30.09 15.55
N ARG A 209 24.16 -30.10 14.85
CA ARG A 209 24.36 -30.91 13.63
C ARG A 209 24.40 -32.42 13.93
N ALA A 210 24.94 -32.82 15.08
CA ALA A 210 24.92 -34.21 15.54
C ALA A 210 23.51 -34.64 15.96
N TYR A 211 22.81 -33.83 16.76
CA TYR A 211 21.42 -34.07 17.17
C TYR A 211 20.49 -34.24 15.96
N ARG A 212 20.69 -33.45 14.90
CA ARG A 212 19.96 -33.57 13.62
C ARG A 212 20.10 -34.95 12.98
N ARG A 213 21.28 -35.57 13.06
CA ARG A 213 21.54 -36.90 12.47
C ARG A 213 21.03 -38.04 13.36
N SER A 214 20.53 -37.74 14.57
CA SER A 214 20.00 -38.74 15.48
C SER A 214 18.54 -39.09 15.15
N ALA A 215 18.14 -40.31 15.49
CA ALA A 215 16.77 -40.80 15.35
C ALA A 215 15.74 -40.03 16.23
N GLN A 216 16.20 -39.14 17.12
CA GLN A 216 15.34 -38.31 17.98
C GLN A 216 14.78 -37.08 17.24
N SER A 217 15.22 -36.81 16.01
CA SER A 217 14.70 -35.74 15.16
C SER A 217 13.35 -36.14 14.54
N THR A 218 12.24 -35.87 15.23
CA THR A 218 10.87 -36.23 14.82
C THR A 218 10.07 -35.08 14.18
N GLY A 219 10.73 -34.01 13.73
CA GLY A 219 10.06 -32.74 13.36
C GLY A 219 10.24 -32.28 11.91
N ALA A 220 10.52 -33.17 10.95
CA ALA A 220 10.67 -32.76 9.55
C ALA A 220 9.32 -32.37 8.93
N TRP A 221 9.29 -31.26 8.21
CA TRP A 221 8.17 -30.92 7.33
C TRP A 221 8.14 -31.89 6.14
N PRO A 222 6.96 -32.14 5.53
CA PRO A 222 6.93 -32.69 4.19
C PRO A 222 7.69 -31.74 3.26
N ALA A 223 8.63 -32.28 2.48
CA ALA A 223 9.35 -31.53 1.46
C ALA A 223 8.34 -31.03 0.42
N TYR A 224 7.81 -29.82 0.59
CA TYR A 224 7.09 -29.14 -0.47
C TYR A 224 8.11 -28.84 -1.55
N GLY A 225 8.00 -29.54 -2.68
CA GLY A 225 8.93 -29.44 -3.79
C GLY A 225 9.20 -27.97 -4.15
N ASN A 226 10.48 -27.61 -4.13
CA ASN A 226 11.03 -26.28 -4.40
C ASN A 226 10.61 -25.67 -5.77
N SER A 227 9.95 -26.46 -6.62
CA SER A 227 9.50 -26.12 -7.97
C SER A 227 8.15 -25.39 -8.03
N LEU A 228 7.27 -25.54 -7.02
CA LEU A 228 5.92 -24.95 -7.08
C LEU A 228 5.91 -23.42 -6.91
N LEU A 229 6.95 -22.83 -6.33
CA LEU A 229 7.08 -21.38 -6.14
C LEU A 229 8.00 -20.70 -7.16
N ALA A 230 8.86 -21.45 -7.86
CA ALA A 230 9.77 -20.87 -8.87
C ALA A 230 9.02 -20.44 -10.15
N VAL A 231 8.01 -21.22 -10.55
CA VAL A 231 7.18 -20.95 -11.73
C VAL A 231 6.39 -19.63 -11.62
N PRO A 232 5.65 -19.33 -10.53
CA PRO A 232 4.92 -18.07 -10.43
C PRO A 232 5.82 -16.83 -10.36
N ALA A 233 7.03 -16.95 -9.79
CA ALA A 233 7.97 -15.82 -9.73
C ALA A 233 8.53 -15.45 -11.11
N ALA A 234 8.87 -16.45 -11.93
CA ALA A 234 9.34 -16.24 -13.29
C ALA A 234 8.24 -15.62 -14.17
N VAL A 235 7.00 -16.12 -14.07
CA VAL A 235 5.84 -15.57 -14.79
C VAL A 235 5.57 -14.12 -14.39
N ALA A 236 5.63 -13.81 -13.09
CA ALA A 236 5.46 -12.45 -12.60
C ALA A 236 6.58 -11.50 -13.07
N ALA A 237 7.83 -11.96 -13.11
CA ALA A 237 8.96 -11.18 -13.64
C ALA A 237 8.80 -10.89 -15.14
N VAL A 238 8.39 -11.90 -15.92
CA VAL A 238 8.08 -11.72 -17.35
C VAL A 238 6.90 -10.75 -17.52
N GLY A 239 5.85 -10.89 -16.71
CA GLY A 239 4.72 -9.96 -16.71
C GLY A 239 5.13 -8.52 -16.42
N LEU A 240 6.02 -8.31 -15.44
CA LEU A 240 6.57 -6.99 -15.13
C LEU A 240 7.43 -6.44 -16.27
N ALA A 241 8.26 -7.27 -16.90
CA ALA A 241 9.06 -6.86 -18.06
C ALA A 241 8.19 -6.49 -19.26
N LEU A 242 7.17 -7.30 -19.59
CA LEU A 242 6.20 -7.00 -20.64
C LEU A 242 5.41 -5.72 -20.33
N TRP A 243 5.01 -5.53 -19.07
CA TRP A 243 4.35 -4.30 -18.61
C TRP A 243 5.26 -3.07 -18.81
N LEU A 244 6.54 -3.17 -18.47
CA LEU A 244 7.51 -2.09 -18.69
C LEU A 244 7.70 -1.78 -20.18
N ILE A 245 7.89 -2.82 -21.00
CA ILE A 245 8.08 -2.68 -22.45
C ILE A 245 6.85 -2.03 -23.09
N THR A 246 5.64 -2.51 -22.76
CA THR A 246 4.40 -1.94 -23.30
C THR A 246 4.17 -0.51 -22.82
N SER A 247 4.45 -0.23 -21.54
CA SER A 247 4.39 1.13 -20.99
C SER A 247 5.35 2.06 -21.76
N LEU A 248 6.60 1.66 -21.99
CA LEU A 248 7.56 2.45 -22.77
C LEU A 248 7.15 2.58 -24.25
N ALA A 249 6.67 1.51 -24.88
CA ALA A 249 6.29 1.51 -26.29
C ALA A 249 5.10 2.44 -26.59
N THR A 250 4.14 2.58 -25.66
CA THR A 250 3.04 3.54 -25.84
C THR A 250 3.50 5.01 -25.92
N VAL A 251 4.71 5.35 -25.44
CA VAL A 251 5.32 6.69 -25.64
C VAL A 251 5.74 6.89 -27.10
N ALA A 252 6.21 5.84 -27.78
CA ALA A 252 6.70 5.93 -29.16
C ALA A 252 5.57 6.07 -30.20
N ILE A 253 4.34 5.72 -29.84
CA ILE A 253 3.20 5.63 -30.78
C ILE A 253 2.30 6.88 -30.72
N THR A 254 2.37 7.69 -29.66
CA THR A 254 1.72 9.01 -29.62
C THR A 254 2.66 10.07 -30.20
N PRO A 255 2.50 10.50 -31.47
CA PRO A 255 3.23 11.66 -31.95
C PRO A 255 2.88 12.88 -31.09
N PRO A 256 3.82 13.81 -30.87
CA PRO A 256 3.48 15.08 -30.23
C PRO A 256 2.40 15.73 -31.09
N GLU A 257 1.26 16.06 -30.50
CA GLU A 257 0.28 16.94 -31.13
C GLU A 257 1.03 18.16 -31.63
N ALA A 258 1.17 18.24 -32.94
CA ALA A 258 1.65 19.43 -33.60
C ALA A 258 0.77 20.57 -33.12
N LEU A 259 1.44 21.67 -32.74
CA LEU A 259 0.90 22.99 -32.49
C LEU A 259 -0.19 23.36 -33.51
N GLU A 260 -1.43 22.92 -33.31
CA GLU A 260 -2.59 23.55 -33.91
C GLU A 260 -2.85 24.83 -33.10
N ILE A 261 -2.04 25.84 -33.42
CA ILE A 261 -2.38 27.23 -33.16
C ILE A 261 -3.69 27.48 -33.90
N ARG A 262 -4.80 27.27 -33.20
CA ARG A 262 -6.13 27.62 -33.67
C ARG A 262 -6.26 29.14 -33.64
N ASN A 263 -5.60 29.80 -34.59
CA ASN A 263 -5.88 31.17 -34.99
C ASN A 263 -7.28 31.21 -35.63
N GLY A 264 -8.32 31.13 -34.81
CA GLY A 264 -9.68 31.49 -35.22
C GLY A 264 -9.82 33.01 -35.21
N PRO A 265 -10.35 33.66 -36.25
CA PRO A 265 -10.47 35.11 -36.27
C PRO A 265 -11.40 35.58 -35.15
N ALA A 266 -10.93 36.57 -34.39
CA ALA A 266 -11.68 37.23 -33.34
C ALA A 266 -13.01 37.76 -33.90
N ARG A 267 -14.12 37.12 -33.53
CA ARG A 267 -15.47 37.61 -33.81
C ARG A 267 -15.72 38.84 -32.94
N ARG A 268 -15.41 40.02 -33.48
CA ARG A 268 -15.84 41.30 -32.88
C ARG A 268 -17.36 41.28 -32.76
N ARG A 269 -17.89 41.42 -31.54
CA ARG A 269 -19.31 41.72 -31.33
C ARG A 269 -19.57 43.14 -31.87
N PRO A 270 -20.54 43.36 -32.76
CA PRO A 270 -20.94 44.72 -33.11
C PRO A 270 -21.70 45.33 -31.94
N VAL A 271 -21.31 46.56 -31.58
CA VAL A 271 -22.07 47.44 -30.69
C VAL A 271 -23.37 47.80 -31.40
N SER A 272 -24.51 47.44 -30.82
CA SER A 272 -25.82 47.83 -31.32
C SER A 272 -26.19 49.21 -30.77
N GLU A 273 -25.80 50.25 -31.50
CA GLU A 273 -26.33 51.59 -31.35
C GLU A 273 -27.67 51.65 -32.09
N LYS A 274 -28.79 51.53 -31.34
CA LYS A 274 -30.14 51.99 -31.71
C LYS A 274 -31.16 51.63 -30.63
N SER A 275 -31.52 52.60 -29.80
CA SER A 275 -32.88 52.81 -29.28
C SER A 275 -32.93 54.08 -28.44
N LEU A 276 -32.77 55.23 -29.10
CA LEU A 276 -33.40 56.48 -28.68
C LEU A 276 -34.55 56.72 -29.66
N SER A 277 -35.78 56.43 -29.24
CA SER A 277 -36.96 57.25 -29.52
C SER A 277 -38.24 56.55 -29.02
N GLY A 278 -39.09 57.31 -28.34
CA GLY A 278 -40.52 56.98 -28.25
C GLY A 278 -41.05 56.72 -26.84
N ALA A 279 -41.23 57.78 -26.05
CA ALA A 279 -42.45 57.99 -25.25
C ALA A 279 -42.38 59.36 -24.57
N GLY A 280 -42.97 60.36 -25.23
CA GLY A 280 -43.31 61.64 -24.59
C GLY A 280 -44.71 61.57 -23.96
N TRP A 281 -44.91 62.47 -22.99
CA TRP A 281 -46.19 63.02 -22.48
C TRP A 281 -46.99 62.12 -21.51
N SER A 282 -47.62 62.57 -20.41
CA SER A 282 -48.01 63.90 -19.92
C SER A 282 -48.47 63.84 -18.44
N SER A 283 -48.39 64.99 -17.76
CA SER A 283 -49.22 65.51 -16.63
C SER A 283 -49.32 64.77 -15.28
N ALA A 284 -48.90 65.44 -14.21
CA ALA A 284 -49.80 66.23 -13.36
C ALA A 284 -49.08 66.72 -12.09
N GLY A 285 -48.98 68.03 -11.91
CA GLY A 285 -48.65 68.63 -10.61
C GLY A 285 -49.86 68.61 -9.67
N ARG A 286 -49.62 68.35 -8.39
CA ARG A 286 -50.39 68.97 -7.31
C ARG A 286 -49.61 68.97 -5.99
N THR A 287 -49.52 70.18 -5.44
CA THR A 287 -49.01 70.62 -4.16
C THR A 287 -49.76 70.02 -2.96
N LEU A 288 -49.08 69.80 -1.83
CA LEU A 288 -49.34 70.42 -0.49
C LEU A 288 -48.64 69.65 0.65
N ARG A 289 -47.90 70.41 1.48
CA ARG A 289 -47.48 70.15 2.88
C ARG A 289 -48.72 70.04 3.82
N PRO A 290 -48.66 69.80 5.18
CA PRO A 290 -47.49 69.73 6.10
C PRO A 290 -47.57 68.68 7.27
N ALA A 291 -46.49 68.66 8.06
CA ALA A 291 -46.37 68.60 9.55
C ALA A 291 -46.83 67.38 10.40
N GLY A 292 -45.95 67.07 11.37
CA GLY A 292 -46.22 66.35 12.64
C GLY A 292 -45.26 65.17 12.83
N ARG A 293 -44.50 65.02 13.91
CA ARG A 293 -44.29 65.79 15.15
C ARG A 293 -42.90 65.41 15.68
#